data_AF-A0A0S9QV42-F1
#
_entry.id   AF-A0A0S9QV42-F1
#
_cell.length_a   1.000
_cell.length_b   1.000
_cell.length_c   1.000
_cell.angle_alpha   90.00
_cell.angle_beta   90.00
_cell.angle_gamma   90.00
#
_symmetry.space_group_name_H-M   'P 1'
#
loop_
_entity.id
_entity.type
_entity.pdbx_description
1 polymer ?
#
loop_
_entity_poly.entity_id
_entity_poly.type
_entity_poly.pdbx_seq_one_letter_code
_entity_poly.pdbx_strand_id
1 'polypeptide(L)'
;MSKELCRAWALFDPSGRLSAPAYRGLLMRMIVLGFSLLCLGIWLAALGLRWSGILVAAGTLPVILATSIQTVRRLHDRNRSGWWLGAYILAEATSLLPLEGVVDSYPIPVIGLVLAMLGFFVWFFLETVFRSGSPEANRYGAVPLDCKRLTLHASL
;
A
#
# COMPACT_ATOMS: atom_id res chain seq x y z
N MET A 1 -28.53 5.05 -1.68
CA MET A 1 -27.05 5.09 -1.65
C MET A 1 -26.56 5.14 -3.10
N SER A 2 -25.82 6.19 -3.50
CA SER A 2 -25.37 6.35 -4.89
C SER A 2 -24.34 5.27 -5.25
N LYS A 3 -24.29 4.84 -6.52
CA LYS A 3 -23.34 3.82 -7.01
C LYS A 3 -21.88 4.19 -6.74
N GLU A 4 -21.58 5.49 -6.78
CA GLU A 4 -20.30 6.11 -6.42
C GLU A 4 -19.90 5.79 -4.98
N LEU A 5 -20.84 5.96 -4.04
CA LEU A 5 -20.60 5.70 -2.62
C LEU A 5 -20.27 4.22 -2.38
N CYS A 6 -21.04 3.30 -2.97
CA CYS A 6 -20.78 1.86 -2.83
C CYS A 6 -19.38 1.48 -3.34
N ARG A 7 -18.91 2.09 -4.43
CA ARG A 7 -17.54 1.86 -4.93
C ARG A 7 -16.48 2.41 -4.00
N ALA A 8 -16.70 3.60 -3.43
CA ALA A 8 -15.78 4.19 -2.47
C ALA A 8 -15.67 3.31 -1.22
N TRP A 9 -16.79 2.84 -0.67
CA TRP A 9 -16.81 1.92 0.47
C TRP A 9 -16.13 0.57 0.16
N ALA A 10 -16.24 0.07 -1.07
CA ALA A 10 -15.55 -1.17 -1.47
C ALA A 10 -14.01 -1.08 -1.47
N LEU A 11 -13.43 0.13 -1.45
CA LEU A 11 -11.99 0.33 -1.27
C LEU A 11 -11.54 0.18 0.19
N PHE A 12 -12.47 0.33 1.13
CA PHE A 12 -12.22 0.21 2.58
C PHE A 12 -12.65 -1.14 3.15
N ASP A 13 -13.06 -2.09 2.31
CA ASP A 13 -13.33 -3.47 2.72
C ASP A 13 -12.03 -4.29 2.69
N PRO A 14 -11.52 -4.78 3.83
CA PRO A 14 -10.33 -5.62 3.89
C PRO A 14 -10.56 -7.06 3.41
N SER A 15 -11.82 -7.43 3.15
CA SER A 15 -12.21 -8.80 2.83
C SER A 15 -11.85 -9.19 1.40
N GLY A 16 -11.61 -10.49 1.22
CA GLY A 16 -11.35 -11.08 -0.08
C GLY A 16 -9.91 -10.90 -0.58
N ARG A 17 -9.76 -11.09 -1.89
CA ARG A 17 -8.47 -11.15 -2.59
C ARG A 17 -8.43 -10.13 -3.72
N LEU A 18 -7.24 -9.57 -3.96
CA LEU A 18 -7.01 -8.63 -5.05
C LEU A 18 -5.91 -9.15 -5.98
N SER A 19 -6.23 -9.27 -7.27
CA SER A 19 -5.29 -9.73 -8.28
C SER A 19 -4.13 -8.75 -8.47
N ALA A 20 -2.94 -9.25 -8.84
CA ALA A 20 -1.76 -8.41 -9.02
C ALA A 20 -1.93 -7.28 -10.06
N PRO A 21 -2.57 -7.47 -11.23
CA PRO A 21 -2.82 -6.38 -12.17
C PRO A 21 -3.74 -5.29 -11.60
N ALA A 22 -4.83 -5.69 -10.93
CA ALA A 22 -5.76 -4.76 -10.30
C ALA A 22 -5.08 -3.97 -9.16
N TYR A 23 -4.28 -4.66 -8.34
CA TYR A 23 -3.49 -4.05 -7.28
C TYR A 23 -2.51 -3.02 -7.82
N ARG A 24 -1.73 -3.35 -8.87
CA ARG A 24 -0.79 -2.41 -9.49
C ARG A 24 -1.47 -1.17 -10.03
N GLY A 25 -2.59 -1.33 -10.75
CA GLY A 25 -3.35 -0.21 -11.29
C GLY A 25 -3.89 0.70 -10.17
N LEU A 26 -4.37 0.11 -9.08
CA LEU A 26 -4.86 0.87 -7.92
C LEU A 26 -3.72 1.57 -7.18
N LEU A 27 -2.61 0.87 -6.93
CA LEU A 27 -1.43 1.40 -6.27
C LEU A 27 -0.90 2.63 -7.02
N MET A 28 -0.75 2.55 -8.35
CA MET A 28 -0.28 3.68 -9.16
C MET A 28 -1.24 4.88 -9.09
N ARG A 29 -2.55 4.65 -9.16
CA ARG A 29 -3.55 5.72 -9.00
C ARG A 29 -3.46 6.39 -7.63
N MET A 30 -3.31 5.60 -6.57
CA MET A 30 -3.20 6.11 -5.20
C MET A 30 -1.89 6.86 -4.96
N ILE A 31 -0.77 6.39 -5.51
CA ILE A 31 0.53 7.10 -5.46
C ILE A 31 0.41 8.46 -6.15
N VAL A 32 -0.12 8.50 -7.38
CA VAL A 32 -0.29 9.75 -8.13
C VAL A 32 -1.22 10.71 -7.39
N LEU A 33 -2.33 10.21 -6.85
CA LEU A 33 -3.27 11.03 -6.07
C LEU A 33 -2.62 11.58 -4.80
N GLY A 34 -1.96 10.73 -4.01
CA GLY A 34 -1.29 11.13 -2.78
C GLY A 34 -0.18 12.16 -3.04
N PHE A 35 0.66 11.93 -4.05
CA PHE A 35 1.70 12.86 -4.46
C PHE A 35 1.11 14.21 -4.91
N SER A 36 0.05 14.19 -5.72
CA SER A 36 -0.63 15.40 -6.18
C SER A 36 -1.21 16.21 -5.02
N LEU A 37 -1.82 15.53 -4.03
CA LEU A 37 -2.33 16.18 -2.82
C LEU A 37 -1.22 16.81 -1.98
N LEU A 38 -0.08 16.14 -1.81
CA LEU A 38 1.07 16.71 -1.09
C LEU A 38 1.62 17.94 -1.80
N CYS A 39 1.85 17.86 -3.11
CA CYS A 39 2.34 19.00 -3.90
C CYS A 39 1.36 20.18 -3.85
N LEU A 40 0.06 19.92 -4.02
CA LEU A 40 -0.98 20.95 -3.93
C LEU A 40 -1.04 21.58 -2.53
N GLY A 41 -0.94 20.77 -1.48
CA GLY A 41 -0.92 21.25 -0.10
C GLY A 41 0.27 22.17 0.18
N ILE A 42 1.47 21.78 -0.25
CA ILE A 42 2.69 22.60 -0.14
C ILE A 42 2.55 23.89 -0.93
N TRP A 43 2.04 23.82 -2.16
CA TRP A 43 1.83 25.00 -3.01
C TRP A 43 0.85 26.00 -2.37
N LEU A 44 -0.28 25.54 -1.84
CA LEU A 44 -1.25 26.39 -1.14
C LEU A 44 -0.66 27.01 0.14
N ALA A 45 0.12 26.23 0.90
CA ALA A 45 0.80 26.75 2.09
C ALA A 45 1.82 27.85 1.73
N ALA A 46 2.52 27.69 0.60
CA ALA A 46 3.47 28.69 0.08
C ALA A 46 2.78 30.00 -0.35
N LEU A 47 1.50 29.95 -0.78
CA LEU A 47 0.67 31.12 -1.08
C LEU A 47 0.09 31.82 0.17
N GLY A 48 0.47 31.37 1.37
CA GLY A 48 -0.07 31.89 2.64
C GLY A 48 -1.39 31.26 3.08
N LEU A 49 -1.98 30.37 2.28
CA LEU A 49 -3.22 29.65 2.58
C LEU A 49 -2.93 28.39 3.42
N ARG A 50 -2.29 28.57 4.58
CA ARG A 50 -1.75 27.47 5.41
C ARG A 50 -2.82 26.45 5.81
N TRP A 51 -4.00 26.90 6.22
CA TRP A 51 -5.10 25.99 6.61
C TRP A 51 -5.61 25.17 5.44
N SER A 52 -5.79 25.77 4.26
CA SER A 52 -6.16 25.06 3.04
C SER A 52 -5.08 24.05 2.64
N GLY A 53 -3.81 24.43 2.73
CA GLY A 53 -2.68 23.54 2.48
C GLY A 53 -2.66 22.32 3.42
N ILE A 54 -2.87 22.54 4.73
CA ILE A 54 -2.96 21.48 5.74
C ILE A 54 -4.15 20.55 5.44
N LEU A 55 -5.33 21.10 5.13
CA LEU A 55 -6.52 20.31 4.82
C LEU A 55 -6.32 19.43 3.58
N VAL A 56 -5.71 19.97 2.53
CA VAL A 56 -5.37 19.21 1.32
C VAL A 56 -4.35 18.12 1.62
N ALA A 57 -3.29 18.43 2.39
CA ALA A 57 -2.30 17.46 2.81
C ALA A 57 -2.91 16.35 3.69
N ALA A 58 -3.85 16.68 4.58
CA ALA A 58 -4.59 15.72 5.40
C ALA A 58 -5.44 14.76 4.55
N GLY A 59 -5.82 15.17 3.33
CA GLY A 59 -6.45 14.29 2.34
C GLY A 59 -5.60 13.09 1.92
N THR A 60 -4.30 13.05 2.24
CA THR A 60 -3.46 11.86 2.02
C THR A 60 -3.76 10.73 3.00
N LEU A 61 -4.30 11.01 4.19
CA LEU A 61 -4.63 10.00 5.20
C LEU A 61 -5.62 8.93 4.68
N PRO A 62 -6.78 9.28 4.06
CA PRO A 62 -7.67 8.28 3.48
C PRO A 62 -7.02 7.53 2.31
N VAL A 63 -6.10 8.15 1.56
CA VAL A 63 -5.35 7.49 0.48
C VAL A 63 -4.41 6.41 1.04
N ILE A 64 -3.69 6.74 2.11
CA ILE A 64 -2.82 5.79 2.84
C ILE A 64 -3.64 4.64 3.41
N LEU A 65 -4.77 4.94 4.05
CA LEU A 65 -5.66 3.94 4.63
C LEU A 65 -6.21 2.99 3.55
N ALA A 66 -6.74 3.52 2.45
CA ALA A 66 -7.22 2.71 1.33
C ALA A 66 -6.10 1.84 0.75
N THR A 67 -4.91 2.41 0.53
CA THR A 67 -3.75 1.66 0.00
C THR A 67 -3.32 0.53 0.95
N SER A 68 -3.40 0.76 2.27
CA SER A 68 -3.07 -0.24 3.29
C SER A 68 -4.04 -1.41 3.25
N ILE A 69 -5.36 -1.14 3.22
CA ILE A 69 -6.41 -2.15 3.13
C ILE A 69 -6.26 -2.99 1.86
N GLN A 70 -5.98 -2.34 0.74
CA GLN A 70 -5.83 -3.02 -0.55
C GLN A 70 -4.53 -3.85 -0.59
N THR A 71 -3.50 -3.44 0.13
CA THR A 71 -2.28 -4.23 0.34
C THR A 71 -2.55 -5.46 1.21
N VAL A 72 -3.43 -5.37 2.22
CA VAL A 72 -3.88 -6.55 2.98
C VAL A 72 -4.59 -7.56 2.08
N ARG A 73 -5.52 -7.12 1.22
CA ARG A 73 -6.18 -8.00 0.22
C ARG A 73 -5.20 -8.62 -0.76
N ARG A 74 -4.12 -7.90 -1.09
CA ARG A 74 -3.04 -8.40 -1.92
C ARG A 74 -2.21 -9.46 -1.21
N LEU A 75 -1.92 -9.28 0.08
CA LEU A 75 -1.27 -10.30 0.91
C LEU A 75 -2.16 -11.54 1.06
N HIS A 76 -3.48 -11.36 1.22
CA HIS A 76 -4.45 -12.45 1.21
C HIS A 76 -4.44 -13.24 -0.09
N ASP A 77 -4.29 -12.56 -1.24
CA ASP A 77 -4.15 -13.23 -2.53
C ASP A 77 -2.87 -14.09 -2.63
N ARG A 78 -1.85 -13.77 -1.84
CA ARG A 78 -0.60 -14.55 -1.70
C ARG A 78 -0.66 -15.57 -0.56
N ASN A 79 -1.84 -15.79 0.03
CA ASN A 79 -2.05 -16.63 1.20
C ASN A 79 -1.18 -16.21 2.42
N ARG A 80 -0.85 -14.92 2.51
CA ARG A 80 -0.12 -14.30 3.62
C ARG A 80 -1.09 -13.54 4.52
N SER A 81 -0.79 -13.47 5.81
CA SER A 81 -1.57 -12.66 6.76
C SER A 81 -1.34 -11.16 6.55
N GLY A 82 -2.33 -10.34 6.89
CA GLY A 82 -2.18 -8.87 6.92
C GLY A 82 -1.10 -8.37 7.89
N TRP A 83 -0.67 -9.20 8.86
CA TRP A 83 0.42 -8.87 9.78
C TRP A 83 1.75 -8.54 9.10
N TRP A 84 1.99 -9.03 7.89
CA TRP A 84 3.17 -8.64 7.10
C TRP A 84 3.18 -7.15 6.74
N LEU A 85 2.00 -6.53 6.56
CA LEU A 85 1.90 -5.07 6.42
C LEU A 85 2.23 -4.37 7.74
N GLY A 86 1.84 -4.94 8.88
CA GLY A 86 2.23 -4.42 10.20
C GLY A 86 3.75 -4.43 10.40
N ALA A 87 4.43 -5.51 9.99
CA ALA A 87 5.90 -5.58 10.00
C ALA A 87 6.53 -4.52 9.09
N TYR A 88 5.94 -4.27 7.91
CA TYR A 88 6.37 -3.20 7.02
C TYR A 88 6.22 -1.81 7.67
N ILE A 89 5.07 -1.52 8.28
CA ILE A 89 4.83 -0.26 8.98
C ILE A 89 5.80 -0.08 10.15
N LEU A 90 6.10 -1.15 10.89
CA LEU A 90 7.07 -1.11 11.99
C LEU A 90 8.48 -0.83 11.49
N ALA A 91 8.90 -1.47 10.38
CA ALA A 91 10.19 -1.21 9.77
C ALA A 91 10.28 0.25 9.28
N GLU A 92 9.24 0.76 8.62
CA GLU A 92 9.18 2.16 8.17
C GLU A 92 9.20 3.14 9.35
N ALA A 93 8.45 2.88 10.43
CA ALA A 93 8.48 3.73 11.61
C ALA A 93 9.87 3.74 12.28
N THR A 94 10.57 2.60 12.26
CA THR A 94 11.92 2.45 12.80
C THR A 94 12.94 3.25 11.98
N SER A 95 12.77 3.36 10.65
CA SER A 95 13.67 4.11 9.77
C SER A 95 13.60 5.64 10.00
N LEU A 96 12.54 6.12 10.63
CA LEU A 96 12.34 7.53 10.99
C LEU A 96 12.91 7.91 12.36
N LEU A 97 13.46 6.95 13.11
CA LEU A 97 14.05 7.23 14.42
C LEU A 97 15.39 7.96 14.27
N PRO A 98 15.68 8.98 15.11
CA PRO A 98 17.00 9.58 15.18
C PRO A 98 17.96 8.59 15.84
N LEU A 99 18.91 8.06 15.07
CA LEU A 99 19.83 6.99 15.49
C LEU A 99 21.28 7.46 15.63
N GLU A 100 21.57 8.76 15.56
CA GLU A 100 22.93 9.29 15.47
C GLU A 100 23.81 8.79 16.63
N GLY A 101 23.34 8.91 17.87
CA GLY A 101 24.10 8.42 19.04
C GLY A 101 24.21 6.90 19.15
N VAL A 102 23.26 6.16 18.56
CA VAL A 102 23.27 4.68 18.53
C VAL A 102 24.25 4.18 17.48
N VAL A 103 24.33 4.85 16.33
CA VAL A 103 25.28 4.56 15.25
C VAL A 103 26.71 4.71 15.75
N ASP A 104 27.00 5.81 16.48
CA ASP A 104 28.34 6.07 17.00
C ASP A 104 28.78 5.01 18.03
N SER A 105 27.84 4.52 18.84
CA SER A 105 28.11 3.53 19.88
C SER A 105 28.13 2.09 19.35
N TYR A 106 27.32 1.79 18.33
CA TYR A 106 27.07 0.43 17.83
C TYR A 106 26.98 0.39 16.29
N PRO A 107 28.04 0.72 15.56
CA PRO A 107 27.98 0.86 14.10
C PRO A 107 27.65 -0.47 13.39
N ILE A 108 28.26 -1.59 13.83
CA ILE A 108 28.06 -2.89 13.17
C ILE A 108 26.63 -3.44 13.35
N PRO A 109 26.04 -3.46 14.56
CA PRO A 109 24.62 -3.85 14.71
C PRO A 109 23.66 -2.97 13.92
N VAL A 110 23.90 -1.66 13.85
CA VAL A 110 23.05 -0.74 13.09
C VAL A 110 23.14 -1.03 11.60
N ILE A 111 24.34 -1.24 11.05
CA ILE A 111 24.51 -1.65 9.64
C ILE A 111 23.76 -2.96 9.37
N GLY A 112 23.87 -3.95 10.26
CA GLY A 112 23.15 -5.23 10.15
C GLY A 112 21.63 -5.05 10.12
N LEU A 113 21.10 -4.20 10.99
CA LEU A 113 19.67 -3.87 11.03
C LEU A 113 19.22 -3.18 9.73
N VAL A 114 19.96 -2.18 9.26
CA VAL A 114 19.64 -1.45 8.02
C VAL A 114 19.62 -2.40 6.81
N LEU A 115 20.59 -3.31 6.69
CA LEU A 115 20.62 -4.30 5.61
C LEU A 115 19.45 -5.29 5.70
N ALA A 116 19.10 -5.73 6.90
CA ALA A 116 17.95 -6.61 7.11
C ALA A 116 16.63 -5.91 6.72
N MET A 117 16.46 -4.65 7.11
CA MET A 117 15.30 -3.83 6.75
C MET A 117 15.22 -3.62 5.24
N LEU A 118 16.34 -3.29 4.58
CA LEU A 118 16.40 -3.16 3.13
C LEU A 118 16.00 -4.45 2.43
N GLY A 119 16.56 -5.59 2.85
CA GLY A 119 16.19 -6.91 2.32
C GLY A 119 14.70 -7.21 2.50
N PHE A 120 14.14 -6.86 3.65
CA PHE A 120 12.70 -6.98 3.91
C PHE A 120 11.87 -6.09 2.99
N PHE A 121 12.22 -4.82 2.80
CA PHE A 121 11.51 -3.90 1.92
C PHE A 121 11.52 -4.37 0.47
N VAL A 122 12.69 -4.80 -0.03
CA VAL A 122 12.83 -5.35 -1.39
C VAL A 122 11.97 -6.60 -1.54
N TRP A 123 12.03 -7.52 -0.59
CA TRP A 123 11.19 -8.73 -0.61
C TRP A 123 9.70 -8.38 -0.59
N PHE A 124 9.25 -7.50 0.31
CA PHE A 124 7.85 -7.10 0.43
C PHE A 124 7.33 -6.44 -0.85
N PHE A 125 8.13 -5.57 -1.46
CA PHE A 125 7.82 -4.93 -2.73
C PHE A 125 7.71 -5.95 -3.87
N LEU A 126 8.66 -6.88 -4.00
CA LEU A 126 8.61 -7.93 -5.01
C LEU A 126 7.39 -8.84 -4.83
N GLU A 127 7.09 -9.22 -3.59
CA GLU A 127 5.96 -10.08 -3.22
C GLU A 127 4.61 -9.42 -3.57
N THR A 128 4.46 -8.13 -3.27
CA THR A 128 3.20 -7.40 -3.47
C THR A 128 3.00 -6.96 -4.91
N VAL A 129 4.03 -6.45 -5.58
CA VAL A 129 3.91 -5.83 -6.92
C VAL A 129 4.09 -6.82 -8.07
N PHE A 130 5.09 -7.70 -8.01
CA PHE A 130 5.50 -8.48 -9.18
C PHE A 130 5.00 -9.91 -9.20
N ARG A 131 4.86 -10.56 -8.04
CA ARG A 131 4.47 -11.98 -8.00
C ARG A 131 3.00 -12.18 -8.35
N SER A 132 2.65 -13.27 -9.02
CA SER A 132 1.25 -13.63 -9.28
C SER A 132 0.51 -14.06 -8.00
N GLY A 133 -0.82 -14.04 -7.99
CA GLY A 133 -1.64 -14.58 -6.88
C GLY A 133 -1.55 -16.09 -6.72
N SER A 134 -2.15 -16.64 -5.66
CA SER A 134 -2.29 -18.10 -5.53
C SER A 134 -3.24 -18.64 -6.59
N PRO A 135 -2.86 -19.71 -7.34
CA PRO A 135 -3.66 -20.22 -8.45
C PRO A 135 -4.96 -20.88 -8.00
N GLU A 136 -5.02 -21.32 -6.74
CA GLU A 136 -6.17 -21.98 -6.13
C GLU A 136 -6.92 -21.04 -5.18
N ALA A 137 -8.15 -21.45 -4.82
CA ALA A 137 -8.87 -20.85 -3.70
C ALA A 137 -8.05 -20.98 -2.42
N ASN A 138 -8.13 -19.97 -1.56
CA ASN A 138 -7.45 -19.98 -0.28
C ASN A 138 -8.42 -19.57 0.84
N ARG A 139 -7.96 -19.54 2.09
CA ARG A 139 -8.79 -19.18 3.26
C ARG A 139 -9.45 -17.81 3.19
N TYR A 140 -9.01 -16.93 2.29
CA TYR A 140 -9.54 -15.60 2.07
C TYR A 140 -10.50 -15.51 0.88
N GLY A 141 -10.74 -16.61 0.16
CA GLY A 141 -11.77 -16.72 -0.87
C GLY A 141 -11.31 -17.32 -2.19
N ALA A 142 -12.25 -17.33 -3.14
CA ALA A 142 -12.05 -17.82 -4.50
C ALA A 142 -10.98 -16.99 -5.25
N VAL A 143 -10.45 -17.58 -6.32
CA VAL A 143 -9.47 -16.91 -7.19
C VAL A 143 -10.09 -15.63 -7.76
N PRO A 144 -9.47 -14.45 -7.58
CA PRO A 144 -9.99 -13.23 -8.15
C PRO A 144 -9.98 -13.32 -9.68
N LEU A 145 -11.08 -12.91 -10.31
CA LEU A 145 -11.18 -12.86 -11.76
C LEU A 145 -10.18 -11.83 -12.28
N ASP A 146 -9.21 -12.28 -13.08
CA ASP A 146 -8.36 -11.37 -13.83
C ASP A 146 -9.14 -10.82 -15.03
N CYS A 147 -8.88 -9.56 -15.41
CA CYS A 147 -9.54 -8.92 -16.56
C CYS A 147 -9.37 -9.77 -17.83
N LYS A 148 -8.23 -10.44 -17.97
CA LYS A 148 -7.93 -11.35 -19.09
C LYS A 148 -8.78 -12.62 -19.11
N ARG A 149 -9.31 -13.08 -17.97
CA ARG A 149 -10.15 -14.27 -17.84
C ARG A 149 -11.63 -13.95 -18.09
N LEU A 150 -12.06 -12.72 -17.79
CA LEU A 150 -13.39 -12.22 -18.11
C LEU A 150 -13.60 -12.07 -19.63
N THR A 151 -12.58 -11.63 -20.37
CA THR A 151 -12.67 -11.54 -21.84
C THR A 151 -12.74 -12.91 -22.52
N LEU A 152 -12.16 -13.96 -21.93
CA LEU A 152 -12.22 -15.33 -22.44
C LEU A 152 -13.58 -16.01 -22.20
N HIS A 153 -14.26 -15.69 -21.09
CA HIS A 153 -15.61 -16.21 -20.81
C HIS A 153 -16.72 -15.43 -21.52
N ALA A 154 -16.49 -14.17 -21.90
CA ALA A 154 -17.46 -13.38 -22.68
C ALA A 154 -17.41 -13.69 -24.20
N SER A 155 -16.43 -14.49 -24.65
CA SER A 155 -16.25 -14.92 -26.03
C SER A 155 -16.68 -16.37 -26.31
N LEU A 156 -17.32 -17.02 -25.33
CA LEU A 156 -17.95 -18.34 -25.42
C LEU A 156 -19.44 -18.19 -25.15
#